data_AF-A0A9Q1ZDQ7-F1
#
_entry.id   AF-A0A9Q1ZDQ7-F1
#
_cell.length_a   1.000
_cell.length_b   1.000
_cell.length_c   1.000
_cell.angle_alpha   90.00
_cell.angle_beta   90.00
_cell.angle_gamma   90.00
#
_symmetry.space_group_name_H-M   'P 1'
#
loop_
_entity.id
_entity.type
_entity.pdbx_description
1 polymer ?
#
loop_
_entity_poly.entity_id
_entity_poly.type
_entity_poly.pdbx_seq_one_letter_code
_entity_poly.pdbx_strand_id
1 'polypeptide(L)'
;MKITFEYEEKDTLLIDTISVIGKFNNYNPSKGKMMKNDNKWTFTCDLTSGEHPYKFLINNDLKLNDPLANIYLPDDNEELWSVIIINDEGNRLYNNTQYTVHIDKYNICSTVSEEETVVNKKNFNSLLDKKVVTRFKFTNITGLHAITTAWYTPKGELFQITENNLFTSEGNEDKPVTLWFWMDLEDKKRKYSHGIWSMKLFVDGEFILEDKFELLEGISYSSQGKIRY
;
A
#
# COMPACT_ATOMS: atom_id res chain seq x y z
N MET A 1 13.39 -16.89 20.94
CA MET A 1 14.18 -16.96 19.69
C MET A 1 14.57 -15.56 19.29
N LYS A 2 15.86 -15.33 19.04
CA LYS A 2 16.36 -14.04 18.57
C LYS A 2 16.01 -13.86 17.09
N ILE A 3 15.33 -12.78 16.75
CA ILE A 3 14.87 -12.44 15.40
C ILE A 3 15.40 -11.07 15.02
N THR A 4 15.85 -10.93 13.77
CA THR A 4 16.18 -9.65 13.15
C THR A 4 15.14 -9.37 12.07
N PHE A 5 14.44 -8.26 12.21
CA PHE A 5 13.59 -7.67 11.18
C PHE A 5 14.46 -6.80 10.28
N GLU A 6 14.30 -6.93 8.97
CA GLU A 6 15.09 -6.22 7.97
C GLU A 6 14.16 -5.56 6.95
N TYR A 7 14.50 -4.34 6.56
CA TYR A 7 13.84 -3.65 5.45
C TYR A 7 14.92 -3.05 4.55
N GLU A 8 14.88 -3.38 3.26
CA GLU A 8 15.80 -2.83 2.27
C GLU A 8 15.23 -1.55 1.67
N GLU A 9 15.94 -0.45 1.85
CA GLU A 9 15.59 0.85 1.31
C GLU A 9 15.79 0.87 -0.20
N LYS A 10 14.72 1.28 -0.90
CA LYS A 10 14.68 1.48 -2.35
C LYS A 10 14.40 2.95 -2.63
N ASP A 11 14.90 3.45 -3.76
CA ASP A 11 14.68 4.84 -4.20
C ASP A 11 13.20 5.18 -4.53
N THR A 12 12.28 4.25 -4.27
CA THR A 12 10.84 4.38 -4.49
C THR A 12 10.15 5.14 -3.35
N LEU A 13 10.76 5.22 -2.17
CA LEU A 13 10.25 5.95 -1.01
C LEU A 13 11.34 6.83 -0.40
N LEU A 14 10.97 8.04 0.03
CA LEU A 14 11.83 8.87 0.87
C LEU A 14 11.65 8.42 2.31
N ILE A 15 12.69 7.87 2.93
CA ILE A 15 12.62 7.26 4.25
C ILE A 15 13.52 8.02 5.24
N ASP A 16 12.89 8.70 6.20
CA ASP A 16 13.55 9.36 7.32
C ASP A 16 13.69 8.43 8.52
N THR A 17 12.66 7.61 8.78
CA THR A 17 12.63 6.66 9.90
C THR A 17 11.82 5.43 9.55
N ILE A 18 12.25 4.26 10.05
CA ILE A 18 11.41 3.06 10.10
C ILE A 18 11.34 2.54 11.53
N SER A 19 10.15 2.13 11.95
CA SER A 19 9.96 1.34 13.16
C SER A 19 9.23 0.06 12.83
N VAL A 20 9.64 -1.06 13.43
CA VAL A 20 8.79 -2.27 13.44
C VAL A 20 7.78 -2.15 14.57
N ILE A 21 6.50 -2.28 14.25
CA ILE A 21 5.40 -2.29 15.24
C ILE A 21 4.79 -3.67 15.25
N GLY A 22 4.57 -4.23 16.43
CA GLY A 22 3.97 -5.56 16.55
C GLY A 22 3.61 -5.93 17.97
N LYS A 23 3.03 -7.11 18.15
CA LYS A 23 2.57 -7.59 19.46
C LYS A 23 3.68 -7.56 20.52
N PHE A 24 4.90 -7.94 20.16
CA PHE A 24 6.06 -8.01 21.05
C PHE A 24 6.50 -6.66 21.65
N ASN A 25 6.10 -5.54 21.05
CA ASN A 25 6.38 -4.19 21.57
C ASN A 25 5.11 -3.37 21.85
N ASN A 26 3.95 -4.03 21.95
CA ASN A 26 2.63 -3.41 22.09
C ASN A 26 2.37 -2.36 21.01
N TYR A 27 2.82 -2.62 19.78
CA TYR A 27 2.70 -1.73 18.62
C TYR A 27 3.27 -0.33 18.85
N ASN A 28 4.23 -0.18 19.77
CA ASN A 28 4.83 1.10 20.09
C ASN A 28 6.06 1.36 19.19
N PRO A 29 5.98 2.32 18.24
CA PRO A 29 7.07 2.57 17.29
C PRO A 29 8.36 3.03 17.99
N SER A 30 8.26 3.73 19.13
CA SER A 30 9.44 4.17 19.88
C SER A 30 10.25 3.00 20.46
N LYS A 31 9.61 1.84 20.66
CA LYS A 31 10.27 0.61 21.14
C LYS A 31 10.75 -0.30 20.00
N GLY A 32 10.41 0.01 18.76
CA GLY A 32 10.75 -0.77 17.57
C GLY A 32 11.55 0.01 16.54
N LYS A 33 12.16 1.14 16.91
CA LYS A 33 12.96 1.96 15.98
C LYS A 33 14.08 1.12 15.36
N MET A 34 14.10 1.09 14.04
CA MET A 34 15.11 0.37 13.28
C MET A 34 16.36 1.25 13.10
N MET A 35 17.52 0.63 13.03
CA MET A 35 18.78 1.30 12.74
C MET A 35 19.11 1.14 11.25
N LYS A 36 19.40 2.26 10.59
CA LYS A 36 19.88 2.27 9.21
C LYS A 36 21.37 1.96 9.17
N ASN A 37 21.76 0.99 8.37
CA ASN A 37 23.13 0.73 7.95
C ASN A 37 23.15 0.57 6.43
N ASP A 38 23.84 1.47 5.74
CA ASP A 38 23.79 1.61 4.28
C ASP A 38 22.34 1.71 3.76
N ASN A 39 21.90 0.76 2.94
CA ASN A 39 20.55 0.67 2.37
C ASN A 39 19.63 -0.29 3.16
N LYS A 40 19.99 -0.68 4.38
CA LYS A 40 19.20 -1.63 5.19
C LYS A 40 18.82 -1.05 6.54
N TRP A 41 17.56 -1.18 6.89
CA TRP A 41 17.03 -0.91 8.22
C TRP A 41 16.90 -2.21 8.98
N THR A 42 17.38 -2.25 10.22
CA THR A 42 17.34 -3.48 11.04
C THR A 42 16.85 -3.22 12.45
N PHE A 43 16.12 -4.19 13.01
CA PHE A 43 15.77 -4.23 14.43
C PHE A 43 15.80 -5.67 14.92
N THR A 44 16.44 -5.90 16.07
CA THR A 44 16.61 -7.25 16.62
C THR A 44 15.97 -7.34 18.00
N CYS A 45 15.16 -8.37 18.23
CA CYS A 45 14.58 -8.66 19.54
C CYS A 45 14.42 -10.18 19.77
N ASP A 46 14.10 -10.55 21.00
CA ASP A 46 13.72 -11.91 21.34
C ASP A 46 12.20 -12.08 21.30
N LEU A 47 11.74 -13.07 20.55
CA LEU A 47 10.34 -13.47 20.50
C LEU A 47 10.12 -14.78 21.27
N THR A 48 9.03 -14.85 22.02
CA THR A 48 8.58 -16.06 22.74
C THR A 48 7.84 -17.03 21.80
N SER A 49 7.40 -18.20 22.27
CA SER A 49 6.44 -19.00 21.50
C SER A 49 5.12 -18.24 21.27
N GLY A 50 4.42 -18.60 20.20
CA GLY A 50 3.18 -17.99 19.74
C GLY A 50 3.31 -17.19 18.45
N GLU A 51 2.23 -16.49 18.11
CA GLU A 51 2.12 -15.62 16.95
C GLU A 51 2.54 -14.19 17.27
N HIS A 52 3.38 -13.63 16.40
CA HIS A 52 3.90 -12.27 16.50
C HIS A 52 3.56 -11.50 15.22
N PRO A 53 2.35 -10.91 15.14
CA PRO A 53 1.99 -10.01 14.06
C PRO A 53 2.80 -8.71 14.14
N TYR A 54 3.23 -8.21 12.97
CA TYR A 54 4.00 -6.99 12.83
C TYR A 54 3.80 -6.32 11.46
N LYS A 55 4.12 -5.02 11.41
CA LYS A 55 4.24 -4.20 10.20
C LYS A 55 5.43 -3.25 10.36
N PHE A 56 5.93 -2.73 9.25
CA PHE A 56 6.84 -1.59 9.25
C PHE A 56 6.03 -0.28 9.24
N LEU A 57 6.41 0.65 10.11
CA LEU A 57 5.90 2.01 10.14
C LEU A 57 6.98 2.95 9.61
N ILE A 58 6.80 3.43 8.39
CA ILE A 58 7.72 4.31 7.67
C ILE A 58 7.29 5.76 7.89
N ASN A 59 8.24 6.60 8.28
CA ASN A 59 8.06 8.03 8.59
C ASN A 59 6.91 8.32 9.59
N ASN A 60 6.65 7.39 10.52
CA ASN A 60 5.57 7.42 11.51
C ASN A 60 4.13 7.36 10.96
N ASP A 61 3.93 7.36 9.65
CA ASP A 61 2.60 7.44 9.04
C ASP A 61 2.27 6.23 8.15
N LEU A 62 3.23 5.78 7.31
CA LEU A 62 2.98 4.72 6.33
C LEU A 62 3.21 3.33 6.96
N LYS A 63 2.12 2.64 7.29
CA LYS A 63 2.14 1.22 7.67
C LYS A 63 2.21 0.35 6.43
N LEU A 64 3.18 -0.55 6.35
CA LEU A 64 3.29 -1.59 5.32
C LEU A 64 3.64 -2.94 5.95
N ASN A 65 3.15 -4.01 5.34
CA ASN A 65 3.62 -5.36 5.63
C ASN A 65 5.12 -5.51 5.27
N ASP A 66 5.76 -6.52 5.85
CA ASP A 66 7.07 -6.97 5.37
C ASP A 66 6.84 -7.85 4.13
N PRO A 67 7.31 -7.44 2.93
CA PRO A 67 7.13 -8.20 1.69
C PRO A 67 7.89 -9.53 1.67
N LEU A 68 8.86 -9.70 2.58
CA LEU A 68 9.60 -10.95 2.76
C LEU A 68 8.99 -11.83 3.85
N ALA A 69 7.86 -11.43 4.44
CA ALA A 69 7.16 -12.26 5.40
C ALA A 69 6.65 -13.54 4.73
N ASN A 70 6.83 -14.64 5.44
CA ASN A 70 6.41 -15.95 4.95
C ASN A 70 4.92 -16.23 5.19
N ILE A 71 4.31 -15.56 6.16
CA ILE A 71 2.90 -15.74 6.55
C ILE A 71 2.28 -14.35 6.77
N TYR A 72 1.07 -14.19 6.26
CA TYR A 72 0.19 -13.05 6.53
C TYR A 72 -1.12 -13.54 7.13
N LEU A 73 -1.59 -12.92 8.22
CA LEU A 73 -2.86 -13.26 8.87
C LEU A 73 -3.65 -12.00 9.22
N PRO A 74 -4.98 -12.00 9.02
CA PRO A 74 -5.82 -10.88 9.42
C PRO A 74 -5.97 -10.82 10.94
N ASP A 75 -6.12 -9.61 11.48
CA ASP A 75 -6.60 -9.42 12.85
C ASP A 75 -8.14 -9.40 12.92
N ASP A 76 -8.69 -9.17 14.12
CA ASP A 76 -10.13 -9.11 14.36
C ASP A 76 -10.85 -7.99 13.59
N ASN A 77 -10.12 -6.99 13.07
CA ASN A 77 -10.63 -5.90 12.25
C ASN A 77 -10.36 -6.13 10.74
N GLU A 78 -9.95 -7.34 10.37
CA GLU A 78 -9.55 -7.72 9.01
C GLU A 78 -8.31 -6.99 8.48
N GLU A 79 -7.54 -6.27 9.31
CA GLU A 79 -6.24 -5.70 8.88
C GLU A 79 -5.23 -6.85 8.73
N LEU A 80 -4.55 -6.93 7.59
CA LEU A 80 -3.63 -8.03 7.30
C LEU A 80 -2.25 -7.73 7.87
N TRP A 81 -1.71 -8.60 8.72
CA TRP A 81 -0.40 -8.43 9.35
C TRP A 81 0.62 -9.44 8.82
N SER A 82 1.89 -9.05 8.71
CA SER A 82 2.98 -10.01 8.57
C SER A 82 3.15 -10.76 9.89
N VAL A 83 3.32 -12.08 9.87
CA VAL A 83 3.36 -12.88 11.11
C VAL A 83 4.59 -13.77 11.17
N ILE A 84 5.26 -13.74 12.32
CA ILE A 84 6.24 -14.77 12.70
C ILE A 84 5.57 -15.69 13.73
N ILE A 85 5.57 -17.00 13.46
CA ILE A 85 5.03 -18.00 14.37
C ILE A 85 6.18 -18.83 14.92
N ILE A 86 6.25 -18.94 16.24
CA ILE A 86 7.26 -19.73 16.96
C ILE A 86 6.53 -20.81 17.75
N ASN A 87 6.87 -22.08 17.54
CA ASN A 87 6.28 -23.19 18.27
C ASN A 87 6.81 -23.25 19.73
N ASP A 88 6.23 -24.14 20.55
CA ASP A 88 6.62 -24.27 21.96
C ASP A 88 8.06 -24.77 22.18
N GLU A 89 8.68 -25.34 21.16
CA GLU A 89 10.09 -25.76 21.16
C GLU A 89 11.05 -24.60 20.80
N GLY A 90 10.51 -23.42 20.47
CA GLY A 90 11.29 -22.26 20.06
C GLY A 90 11.69 -22.23 18.58
N ASN A 91 11.10 -23.11 17.76
CA ASN A 91 11.35 -23.19 16.32
C ASN A 91 10.37 -22.28 15.55
N ARG A 92 10.89 -21.50 14.59
CA ARG A 92 10.05 -20.71 13.66
C ARG A 92 9.35 -21.64 12.68
N LEU A 93 8.04 -21.49 12.53
CA LEU A 93 7.26 -22.18 11.52
C LEU A 93 7.35 -21.46 10.18
N TYR A 94 7.30 -22.24 9.10
CA TYR A 94 7.32 -21.77 7.73
C TYR A 94 6.23 -22.44 6.91
N ASN A 95 5.54 -21.65 6.11
CA ASN A 95 4.68 -22.07 5.03
C ASN A 95 5.53 -22.26 3.77
N ASN A 96 5.48 -23.45 3.16
CA ASN A 96 6.25 -23.77 1.97
C ASN A 96 5.51 -23.45 0.66
N THR A 97 4.28 -22.92 0.76
CA THR A 97 3.50 -22.48 -0.40
C THR A 97 3.92 -21.08 -0.81
N GLN A 98 4.28 -20.91 -2.09
CA GLN A 98 4.53 -19.60 -2.66
C GLN A 98 3.23 -19.03 -3.23
N TYR A 99 2.79 -17.92 -2.65
CA TYR A 99 1.62 -17.17 -3.10
C TYR A 99 1.99 -16.19 -4.22
N THR A 100 1.04 -15.93 -5.10
CA THR A 100 1.22 -15.17 -6.33
C THR A 100 0.06 -14.22 -6.54
N VAL A 101 0.35 -13.09 -7.15
CA VAL A 101 -0.65 -12.15 -7.65
C VAL A 101 -0.07 -11.44 -8.86
N HIS A 102 -0.90 -11.25 -9.88
CA HIS A 102 -0.56 -10.52 -11.10
C HIS A 102 -1.49 -9.33 -11.29
N ILE A 103 -0.95 -8.18 -11.69
CA ILE A 103 -1.75 -7.01 -12.08
C ILE A 103 -1.99 -7.08 -13.59
N ASP A 104 -3.21 -7.46 -13.97
CA ASP A 104 -3.64 -7.53 -15.37
C ASP A 104 -3.86 -6.14 -15.96
N LYS A 105 -4.49 -5.24 -15.20
CA LYS A 105 -4.84 -3.90 -15.70
C LYS A 105 -4.90 -2.86 -14.59
N TYR A 106 -4.51 -1.65 -14.96
CA TYR A 106 -4.59 -0.47 -14.10
C TYR A 106 -5.11 0.74 -14.90
N ASN A 107 -5.98 1.54 -14.27
CA ASN A 107 -6.39 2.84 -14.79
C ASN A 107 -6.78 3.81 -13.66
N ILE A 108 -6.62 5.11 -13.93
CA ILE A 108 -7.07 6.20 -13.06
C ILE A 108 -8.17 7.03 -13.75
N CYS A 109 -9.28 7.26 -13.06
CA CYS A 109 -10.47 7.93 -13.56
C CYS A 109 -11.20 8.70 -12.43
N SER A 110 -12.36 9.29 -12.71
CA SER A 110 -13.15 10.04 -11.72
C SER A 110 -14.42 9.33 -11.25
N THR A 111 -14.66 8.09 -11.69
CA THR A 111 -15.87 7.32 -11.37
C THR A 111 -15.54 5.89 -10.99
N VAL A 112 -16.27 5.35 -10.01
CA VAL A 112 -16.26 3.92 -9.70
C VAL A 112 -17.24 3.24 -10.65
N SER A 113 -16.75 2.34 -11.50
CA SER A 113 -17.55 1.59 -12.46
C SER A 113 -16.99 0.18 -12.63
N GLU A 114 -17.91 -0.77 -12.79
CA GLU A 114 -17.64 -2.15 -13.19
C GLU A 114 -17.30 -2.25 -14.68
N GLU A 115 -17.87 -1.36 -15.49
CA GLU A 115 -17.61 -1.32 -16.93
C GLU A 115 -16.18 -0.86 -17.21
N GLU A 116 -15.50 -1.55 -18.13
CA GLU A 116 -14.16 -1.17 -18.58
C GLU A 116 -14.21 0.09 -19.45
N THR A 117 -14.34 1.24 -18.80
CA THR A 117 -14.12 2.54 -19.44
C THR A 117 -12.64 2.87 -19.38
N VAL A 118 -11.93 2.62 -20.48
CA VAL A 118 -10.49 2.90 -20.60
C VAL A 118 -10.28 4.39 -20.79
N VAL A 119 -10.40 5.16 -19.71
CA VAL A 119 -9.98 6.56 -19.67
C VAL A 119 -8.94 6.67 -18.57
N ASN A 120 -7.70 6.97 -18.97
CA ASN A 120 -6.62 7.29 -18.05
C ASN A 120 -6.59 8.81 -17.84
N LYS A 121 -7.47 9.30 -16.96
CA LYS A 121 -7.63 10.72 -16.67
C LYS A 121 -6.46 11.19 -15.82
N LYS A 122 -5.71 12.16 -16.34
CA LYS A 122 -4.55 12.75 -15.66
C LYS A 122 -4.81 14.10 -15.03
N ASN A 123 -5.88 14.78 -15.45
CA ASN A 123 -6.22 16.11 -14.95
C ASN A 123 -7.59 16.04 -14.30
N PHE A 124 -7.63 16.37 -13.01
CA PHE A 124 -8.83 16.44 -12.18
C PHE A 124 -9.12 17.87 -11.81
N ASN A 125 -10.39 18.26 -11.83
CA ASN A 125 -10.83 19.57 -11.42
C ASN A 125 -11.52 19.43 -10.06
N SER A 126 -11.03 20.13 -9.04
CA SER A 126 -11.53 20.02 -7.67
C SER A 126 -12.99 20.44 -7.48
N LEU A 127 -13.59 21.17 -8.44
CA LEU A 127 -15.00 21.55 -8.41
C LEU A 127 -15.92 20.62 -9.21
N LEU A 128 -15.40 19.99 -10.27
CA LEU A 128 -16.19 19.18 -11.20
C LEU A 128 -16.07 17.68 -10.94
N ASP A 129 -14.86 17.23 -10.59
CA ASP A 129 -14.59 15.83 -10.29
C ASP A 129 -14.84 15.58 -8.81
N LYS A 130 -15.66 14.57 -8.51
CA LYS A 130 -16.03 14.23 -7.13
C LYS A 130 -14.98 13.37 -6.44
N LYS A 131 -14.24 12.57 -7.21
CA LYS A 131 -13.26 11.61 -6.72
C LYS A 131 -12.12 11.45 -7.71
N VAL A 132 -10.96 11.05 -7.19
CA VAL A 132 -9.90 10.42 -7.96
C VAL A 132 -9.94 8.94 -7.66
N VAL A 133 -10.13 8.10 -8.67
CA VAL A 133 -10.34 6.65 -8.52
C VAL A 133 -9.25 5.91 -9.28
N THR A 134 -8.59 4.97 -8.63
CA THR A 134 -7.68 4.01 -9.25
C THR A 134 -8.31 2.63 -9.22
N ARG A 135 -8.44 2.03 -10.39
CA ARG A 135 -8.99 0.68 -10.58
C ARG A 135 -7.84 -0.27 -10.93
N PHE A 136 -7.73 -1.35 -10.18
CA PHE A 136 -6.76 -2.42 -10.41
C PHE A 136 -7.49 -3.73 -10.64
N LYS A 137 -7.11 -4.44 -11.69
CA LYS A 137 -7.59 -5.77 -12.01
C LYS A 137 -6.45 -6.75 -11.78
N PHE A 138 -6.69 -7.73 -10.94
CA PHE A 138 -5.73 -8.75 -10.53
C PHE A 138 -6.12 -10.12 -11.08
N THR A 139 -5.14 -10.94 -11.39
CA THR A 139 -5.28 -12.35 -11.82
C THR A 139 -4.21 -13.21 -11.15
N ASN A 140 -4.30 -14.53 -11.29
CA ASN A 140 -3.37 -15.51 -10.73
C ASN A 140 -3.19 -15.32 -9.21
N ILE A 141 -4.31 -15.04 -8.52
CA ILE A 141 -4.33 -14.71 -7.10
C ILE A 141 -4.31 -16.04 -6.34
N THR A 142 -3.25 -16.31 -5.61
CA THR A 142 -3.15 -17.48 -4.74
C THR A 142 -2.83 -17.01 -3.33
N GLY A 143 -3.55 -17.51 -2.32
CA GLY A 143 -3.40 -17.04 -0.95
C GLY A 143 -4.08 -15.70 -0.69
N LEU A 144 -3.57 -14.98 0.32
CA LEU A 144 -4.12 -13.74 0.84
C LEU A 144 -3.07 -12.64 0.75
N HIS A 145 -3.43 -11.52 0.13
CA HIS A 145 -2.54 -10.39 -0.12
C HIS A 145 -3.12 -9.08 0.45
N ALA A 146 -2.23 -8.20 0.93
CA ALA A 146 -2.57 -6.82 1.30
C ALA A 146 -2.30 -5.89 0.12
N ILE A 147 -3.35 -5.23 -0.38
CA ILE A 147 -3.24 -4.24 -1.46
C ILE A 147 -3.37 -2.86 -0.86
N THR A 148 -2.25 -2.13 -0.80
CA THR A 148 -2.18 -0.80 -0.18
C THR A 148 -1.97 0.29 -1.22
N THR A 149 -2.77 1.34 -1.17
CA THR A 149 -2.53 2.59 -1.90
C THR A 149 -2.13 3.71 -0.95
N ALA A 150 -1.07 4.42 -1.29
CA ALA A 150 -0.60 5.60 -0.58
C ALA A 150 -0.65 6.81 -1.52
N TRP A 151 -1.35 7.85 -1.10
CA TRP A 151 -1.58 9.07 -1.88
C TRP A 151 -0.74 10.19 -1.28
N TYR A 152 0.04 10.88 -2.12
CA TYR A 152 0.94 11.94 -1.69
C TYR A 152 0.55 13.28 -2.32
N THR A 153 0.61 14.33 -1.51
CA THR A 153 0.37 15.71 -1.96
C THR A 153 1.47 16.16 -2.94
N PRO A 154 1.30 17.29 -3.65
CA PRO A 154 2.34 17.86 -4.50
C PRO A 154 3.63 18.27 -3.77
N LYS A 155 3.60 18.32 -2.43
CA LYS A 155 4.78 18.55 -1.60
C LYS A 155 5.48 17.25 -1.16
N GLY A 156 4.93 16.09 -1.51
CA GLY A 156 5.44 14.78 -1.09
C GLY A 156 4.96 14.33 0.29
N GLU A 157 3.99 15.02 0.89
CA GLU A 157 3.41 14.63 2.18
C GLU A 157 2.40 13.50 1.99
N LEU A 158 2.41 12.49 2.86
CA LEU A 158 1.42 11.41 2.81
C LEU A 158 0.04 11.96 3.20
N PHE A 159 -0.93 11.82 2.29
CA PHE A 159 -2.28 12.35 2.45
C PHE A 159 -3.28 11.29 2.90
N GLN A 160 -3.23 10.11 2.28
CA GLN A 160 -4.16 9.01 2.57
C GLN A 160 -3.48 7.67 2.34
N ILE A 161 -3.82 6.70 3.18
CA ILE A 161 -3.50 5.29 3.00
C ILE A 161 -4.83 4.53 2.94
N THR A 162 -4.91 3.53 2.07
CA THR A 162 -6.04 2.60 2.03
C THR A 162 -5.51 1.21 1.73
N GLU A 163 -5.88 0.24 2.55
CA GLU A 163 -5.49 -1.17 2.43
C GLU A 163 -6.75 -2.01 2.27
N ASN A 164 -6.75 -2.89 1.26
CA ASN A 164 -7.80 -3.88 1.06
C ASN A 164 -7.17 -5.27 0.93
N ASN A 165 -7.84 -6.29 1.48
CA ASN A 165 -7.44 -7.68 1.32
C ASN A 165 -7.83 -8.20 -0.07
N LEU A 166 -6.93 -8.94 -0.71
CA LEU A 166 -7.13 -9.59 -1.99
C LEU A 166 -6.92 -11.10 -1.84
N PHE A 167 -7.94 -11.88 -2.16
CA PHE A 167 -7.90 -13.34 -2.17
C PHE A 167 -8.98 -13.89 -3.12
N THR A 168 -8.86 -15.16 -3.50
CA THR A 168 -9.87 -15.89 -4.26
C THR A 168 -10.17 -17.22 -3.59
N SER A 169 -11.38 -17.74 -3.77
CA SER A 169 -11.71 -19.10 -3.36
C SER A 169 -11.00 -20.13 -4.25
N GLU A 170 -10.65 -21.29 -3.68
CA GLU A 170 -9.99 -22.39 -4.38
C GLU A 170 -10.69 -22.74 -5.71
N GLY A 171 -9.91 -22.89 -6.78
CA GLY A 171 -10.38 -23.14 -8.14
C GLY A 171 -10.83 -21.89 -8.91
N ASN A 172 -10.62 -20.69 -8.36
CA ASN A 172 -10.93 -19.41 -9.01
C ASN A 172 -9.72 -18.47 -9.12
N GLU A 173 -8.51 -19.00 -8.99
CA GLU A 173 -7.24 -18.25 -8.97
C GLU A 173 -7.04 -17.42 -10.26
N ASP A 174 -7.51 -17.95 -11.40
CA ASP A 174 -7.45 -17.28 -12.70
C ASP A 174 -8.59 -16.28 -12.95
N LYS A 175 -9.62 -16.26 -12.09
CA LYS A 175 -10.74 -15.32 -12.26
C LYS A 175 -10.28 -13.92 -11.85
N PRO A 176 -10.52 -12.90 -12.69
CA PRO A 176 -10.06 -11.57 -12.38
C PRO A 176 -10.84 -10.97 -11.20
N VAL A 177 -10.11 -10.40 -10.25
CA VAL A 177 -10.68 -9.61 -9.14
C VAL A 177 -10.34 -8.16 -9.37
N THR A 178 -11.33 -7.27 -9.26
CA THR A 178 -11.13 -5.83 -9.41
C THR A 178 -11.24 -5.14 -8.06
N LEU A 179 -10.29 -4.28 -7.74
CA LEU A 179 -10.34 -3.38 -6.59
C LEU A 179 -10.30 -1.93 -7.06
N TRP A 180 -11.06 -1.09 -6.35
CA TRP A 180 -11.05 0.36 -6.54
C TRP A 180 -10.57 1.02 -5.25
N PHE A 181 -9.65 1.96 -5.42
CA PHE A 181 -9.23 2.86 -4.36
C PHE A 181 -9.55 4.27 -4.79
N TRP A 182 -9.95 5.12 -3.86
CA TRP A 182 -10.29 6.49 -4.22
C TRP A 182 -9.93 7.49 -3.14
N MET A 183 -9.59 8.68 -3.61
CA MET A 183 -9.60 9.90 -2.83
C MET A 183 -10.92 10.61 -3.11
N ASP A 184 -11.72 10.81 -2.06
CA ASP A 184 -12.92 11.64 -2.15
C ASP A 184 -12.50 13.11 -2.22
N LEU A 185 -13.00 13.87 -3.20
CA LEU A 185 -12.74 15.31 -3.34
C LEU A 185 -13.88 16.16 -2.76
N GLU A 186 -15.02 15.56 -2.43
CA GLU A 186 -16.19 16.25 -1.85
C GLU A 186 -16.10 16.35 -0.30
N ASP A 187 -15.14 15.66 0.35
CA ASP A 187 -14.95 15.76 1.81
C ASP A 187 -14.40 17.14 2.21
N LYS A 188 -15.34 18.01 2.64
CA LYS A 188 -15.08 19.39 3.07
C LYS A 188 -14.22 19.52 4.33
N LYS A 189 -13.97 18.43 5.07
CA LYS A 189 -13.10 18.46 6.25
C LYS A 189 -11.62 18.41 5.86
N ARG A 190 -11.32 17.95 4.65
CA ARG A 190 -9.95 17.83 4.12
C ARG A 190 -9.61 19.03 3.26
N LYS A 191 -8.31 19.32 3.16
CA LYS A 191 -7.76 20.35 2.28
C LYS A 191 -7.01 19.67 1.14
N TYR A 192 -7.43 19.94 -0.08
CA TYR A 192 -6.79 19.43 -1.28
C TYR A 192 -5.90 20.52 -1.86
N SER A 193 -4.59 20.27 -1.90
CA SER A 193 -3.63 21.15 -2.58
C SER A 193 -3.68 20.93 -4.09
N HIS A 194 -3.59 22.01 -4.85
CA HIS A 194 -3.49 21.94 -6.31
C HIS A 194 -2.06 21.62 -6.74
N GLY A 195 -1.92 20.95 -7.89
CA GLY A 195 -0.64 20.53 -8.45
C GLY A 195 -0.58 19.03 -8.72
N ILE A 196 0.65 18.51 -8.86
CA ILE A 196 0.90 17.11 -9.23
C ILE A 196 0.91 16.24 -7.98
N TRP A 197 -0.09 15.38 -7.83
CA TRP A 197 -0.16 14.34 -6.81
C TRP A 197 0.50 13.05 -7.31
N SER A 198 0.89 12.19 -6.38
CA SER A 198 1.27 10.82 -6.71
C SER A 198 0.48 9.79 -5.91
N MET A 199 0.20 8.66 -6.54
CA MET A 199 -0.38 7.47 -5.95
C MET A 199 0.61 6.34 -6.11
N LYS A 200 0.94 5.66 -5.02
CA LYS A 200 1.80 4.48 -5.01
C LYS A 200 0.99 3.27 -4.60
N LEU A 201 1.17 2.15 -5.32
CA LEU A 201 0.59 0.86 -5.00
C LEU A 201 1.65 -0.05 -4.39
N PHE A 202 1.26 -0.73 -3.32
CA PHE A 202 2.04 -1.78 -2.68
C PHE A 202 1.22 -3.07 -2.62
N VAL A 203 1.91 -4.19 -2.81
CA VAL A 203 1.37 -5.54 -2.63
C VAL A 203 2.20 -6.21 -1.56
N ASP A 204 1.58 -6.59 -0.45
CA ASP A 204 2.25 -7.15 0.73
C ASP A 204 3.40 -6.28 1.26
N GLY A 205 3.33 -4.97 1.02
CA GLY A 205 4.37 -4.01 1.38
C GLY A 205 5.48 -3.81 0.33
N GLU A 206 5.51 -4.63 -0.72
CA GLU A 206 6.42 -4.43 -1.86
C GLU A 206 5.88 -3.33 -2.76
N PHE A 207 6.72 -2.37 -3.13
CA PHE A 207 6.35 -1.32 -4.07
C PHE A 207 6.15 -1.91 -5.48
N ILE A 208 5.01 -1.65 -6.09
CA ILE A 208 4.69 -2.16 -7.44
C ILE A 208 4.71 -1.06 -8.49
N LEU A 209 4.02 0.05 -8.24
CA LEU A 209 3.97 1.17 -9.19
C LEU A 209 3.71 2.50 -8.51
N GLU A 210 4.11 3.57 -9.20
CA GLU A 210 3.72 4.93 -8.92
C GLU A 210 3.01 5.50 -10.16
N ASP A 211 1.93 6.24 -9.94
CA ASP A 211 1.30 7.04 -10.97
C ASP A 211 1.04 8.46 -10.47
N LYS A 212 1.01 9.42 -11.40
CA LYS A 212 0.83 10.84 -11.11
C LYS A 212 -0.40 11.39 -11.81
N PHE A 213 -1.04 12.34 -11.15
CA PHE A 213 -2.16 13.10 -11.70
C PHE A 213 -2.11 14.54 -11.20
N GLU A 214 -2.67 15.46 -11.96
CA GLU A 214 -2.76 16.86 -11.61
C GLU A 214 -4.16 17.18 -11.07
N LEU A 215 -4.20 17.83 -9.90
CA LEU A 215 -5.43 18.41 -9.36
C LEU A 215 -5.40 19.92 -9.60
N LEU A 216 -6.32 20.38 -10.43
CA LEU A 216 -6.43 21.77 -10.88
C LEU A 216 -7.44 22.55 -10.04
N GLU A 217 -7.15 23.84 -9.87
CA GLU A 217 -8.12 24.79 -9.35
C GLU A 217 -9.25 24.99 -10.36
N GLY A 218 -10.47 25.13 -9.86
CA GLY A 218 -11.66 25.20 -10.69
C GLY A 218 -11.83 26.52 -11.44
N ILE A 219 -10.95 26.81 -12.42
CA ILE A 219 -11.19 27.45 -13.73
C ILE A 219 -9.91 27.20 -14.55
N SER A 220 -9.84 26.06 -15.26
CA SER A 220 -8.83 25.86 -16.31
C SER A 220 -9.39 24.94 -17.38
N TYR A 221 -10.39 25.43 -18.09
CA TYR A 221 -10.65 24.96 -19.44
C TYR A 221 -9.73 25.75 -20.38
N SER A 222 -8.71 25.11 -20.97
CA SER A 222 -8.30 25.52 -22.31
C SER A 222 -9.26 24.83 -23.29
N SER A 223 -10.41 25.47 -23.55
CA SER A 223 -11.21 25.09 -24.70
C SER A 223 -10.47 25.55 -25.97
N GLN A 224 -9.92 24.59 -26.70
CA GLN A 224 -9.39 24.65 -28.08
C GLN A 224 -8.01 25.28 -28.33
N GLY A 225 -7.18 24.53 -29.09
CA GLY A 225 -6.11 25.11 -29.91
C GLY A 225 -4.87 24.23 -30.02
N LYS A 226 -4.70 23.55 -31.17
CA LYS A 226 -3.40 23.03 -31.60
C LYS A 226 -2.34 24.10 -31.41
N ILE A 227 -1.33 23.83 -30.58
CA ILE A 227 -0.09 24.61 -30.61
C ILE A 227 0.64 24.18 -31.89
N ARG A 228 0.72 25.08 -32.87
CA ARG A 228 1.74 25.01 -33.93
C ARG A 228 2.75 26.12 -33.64
N TYR A 229 4.01 25.71 -33.59
CA TYR A 229 5.21 26.56 -33.51
C TYR A 229 5.23 27.62 -34.62
#